data_AF-A0A7K7W3F5-F1
#
_entry.id   AF-A0A7K7W3F5-F1
#
_cell.length_a   1.000
_cell.length_b   1.000
_cell.length_c   1.000
_cell.angle_alpha   90.00
_cell.angle_beta   90.00
_cell.angle_gamma   90.00
#
_symmetry.space_group_name_H-M   'P 1'
#
loop_
_entity.id
_entity.type
_entity.pdbx_description
1 polymer ?
#
loop_
_entity_poly.entity_id
_entity_poly.type
_entity_poly.pdbx_seq_one_letter_code
_entity_poly.pdbx_strand_id
1 'polypeptide(L)'
;ISGYSLVIQARDSGIPPLSSSVTVNVDISDVNDNSPVFTPANYTAVIQENKPVGTSILQLVVSDKDSFHNGPPFTFTILTGNEEEEFSLDPHGVLRSAVIFKHMVATEYVLCVQAKDSGKPQQVSHTYVQVRVIEESIHKPTAIPLEIFIVTMEDDFPGGVIGKIHATDQDVYDVLTYTLKSEQKSLFKVNNHDGKIIALGGLDNGKYILNVSVSDGRFQVPIDVVVHVEQLLQEMLQNTVTIRFDSVSPEDFVGLHMHGFRRTLRNAVLSQKQDSLHIISIQPVAGSNQLDMLFAVQMHNGGFYKPAYLIQKLANARRHLENVIRISAVLEKNCSGLDCQEQHCEQSLSIDSHSLMTYSTARISFVCPRFYRNVRCMC
;
A
#
# COMPACT_ATOMS: atom_id res chain seq x y z
N ILE A 1 -44.65 16.01 5.80
CA ILE A 1 -45.43 17.20 6.22
C ILE A 1 -46.00 16.85 7.59
N SER A 2 -45.64 17.59 8.64
CA SER A 2 -46.02 17.27 10.04
C SER A 2 -47.26 18.01 10.53
N GLY A 3 -47.83 18.91 9.71
CA GLY A 3 -49.07 19.60 10.03
C GLY A 3 -49.54 20.56 8.93
N TYR A 4 -50.78 21.02 9.05
CA TYR A 4 -51.39 22.04 8.21
C TYR A 4 -51.86 23.21 9.07
N SER A 5 -51.73 24.44 8.58
CA SER A 5 -52.32 25.62 9.21
C SER A 5 -53.38 26.20 8.28
N LEU A 6 -54.63 26.18 8.73
CA LEU A 6 -55.80 26.56 7.97
C LEU A 6 -56.36 27.86 8.55
N VAL A 7 -56.49 28.91 7.74
CA VAL A 7 -57.20 30.12 8.14
C VAL A 7 -58.66 29.98 7.74
N ILE A 8 -59.53 29.86 8.74
CA ILE A 8 -60.97 29.72 8.55
C ILE A 8 -61.62 31.09 8.79
N GLN A 9 -62.34 31.60 7.80
CA GLN A 9 -63.10 32.85 7.91
C GLN A 9 -64.59 32.55 8.03
N ALA A 10 -65.21 33.03 9.11
CA ALA A 10 -66.65 33.11 9.24
C ALA A 10 -67.12 34.49 8.76
N ARG A 11 -68.11 34.53 7.86
CA ARG A 11 -68.70 35.75 7.32
C ARG A 11 -70.22 35.67 7.44
N ASP A 12 -70.84 36.73 7.96
CA ASP A 12 -72.29 36.81 8.04
C ASP A 12 -72.93 37.23 6.70
N SER A 13 -74.26 37.18 6.63
CA SER A 13 -75.04 37.60 5.45
C SER A 13 -75.65 39.00 5.62
N GLY A 14 -75.09 39.83 6.51
CA GLY A 14 -75.56 41.20 6.74
C GLY A 14 -75.26 42.15 5.59
N ILE A 15 -75.82 43.36 5.65
CA ILE A 15 -75.50 44.45 4.71
C ILE A 15 -75.09 45.69 5.54
N PRO A 16 -73.78 46.03 5.61
CA PRO A 16 -72.65 45.30 5.03
C PRO A 16 -72.31 44.01 5.82
N PRO A 17 -71.73 43.00 5.17
CA PRO A 17 -71.38 41.75 5.84
C PRO A 17 -70.13 41.91 6.71
N LEU A 18 -70.15 41.36 7.91
CA LEU A 18 -68.99 41.28 8.80
C LEU A 18 -68.33 39.90 8.70
N SER A 19 -67.02 39.85 8.94
CA SER A 19 -66.29 38.59 8.96
C SER A 19 -65.21 38.56 10.03
N SER A 20 -64.92 37.37 10.54
CA SER A 20 -63.85 37.09 11.49
C SER A 20 -63.10 35.84 11.04
N SER A 21 -61.78 35.84 11.16
CA SER A 21 -60.94 34.70 10.81
C SER A 21 -60.25 34.12 12.04
N VAL A 22 -60.08 32.80 12.06
CA VAL A 22 -59.30 32.06 13.07
C VAL A 22 -58.33 31.12 12.37
N THR A 23 -57.13 30.97 12.93
CA THR A 23 -56.15 29.99 12.45
C THR A 23 -56.34 28.68 13.22
N VAL A 24 -56.55 27.60 12.48
CA VAL A 24 -56.63 26.22 13.00
C VAL A 24 -55.34 25.50 12.61
N ASN A 25 -54.60 25.01 13.60
CA ASN A 25 -53.43 24.17 13.38
C ASN A 25 -53.86 22.71 13.48
N VAL A 26 -53.51 21.92 12.47
CA VAL A 26 -53.76 20.48 12.38
C VAL A 26 -52.41 19.79 12.45
N ASP A 27 -52.13 19.10 13.55
CA ASP A 27 -50.91 18.31 13.70
C ASP A 27 -51.16 16.87 13.22
N ILE A 28 -50.26 16.35 12.39
CA ILE A 28 -50.34 14.96 11.89
C ILE A 28 -49.47 14.10 12.79
N SER A 29 -50.09 13.21 13.55
CA SER A 29 -49.39 12.22 14.37
C SER A 29 -48.87 11.07 13.51
N ASP A 30 -47.62 10.72 13.71
CA ASP A 30 -46.99 9.54 13.15
C ASP A 30 -47.60 8.26 13.72
N VAL A 31 -47.75 7.22 12.90
CA VAL A 31 -48.22 5.88 13.30
C VAL A 31 -47.08 4.90 13.12
N ASN A 32 -46.93 3.94 14.03
CA ASN A 32 -45.87 2.94 13.97
C ASN A 32 -46.11 1.92 12.85
N ASP A 33 -45.79 2.28 11.60
CA ASP A 33 -46.03 1.49 10.40
C ASP A 33 -44.74 0.98 9.74
N ASN A 34 -43.57 1.35 10.24
CA ASN A 34 -42.28 0.82 9.80
C ASN A 34 -41.67 -0.09 10.87
N SER A 35 -41.01 -1.16 10.43
CA SER A 35 -40.24 -2.03 11.32
C SER A 35 -38.79 -1.55 11.39
N PRO A 36 -38.08 -1.80 12.51
CA PRO A 36 -36.65 -1.55 12.60
C PRO A 36 -35.88 -2.30 11.51
N VAL A 37 -34.80 -1.72 10.99
CA VAL A 37 -33.97 -2.30 9.92
C VAL A 37 -32.51 -2.33 10.34
N PHE A 38 -31.92 -3.53 10.33
CA PHE A 38 -30.48 -3.75 10.55
C PHE A 38 -29.64 -3.33 9.34
N THR A 39 -28.50 -2.69 9.59
CA THR A 39 -27.53 -2.30 8.54
C THR A 39 -26.10 -2.65 8.94
N PRO A 40 -25.45 -3.67 8.34
CA PRO A 40 -25.94 -4.55 7.26
C PRO A 40 -27.05 -5.54 7.70
N ALA A 41 -27.66 -6.23 6.73
CA ALA A 41 -28.74 -7.18 6.98
C ALA A 41 -28.29 -8.44 7.77
N ASN A 42 -27.04 -8.85 7.61
CA ASN A 42 -26.37 -9.91 8.38
C ASN A 42 -24.98 -9.43 8.77
N TYR A 43 -24.49 -9.89 9.92
CA TYR A 43 -23.20 -9.50 10.48
C TYR A 43 -22.25 -10.69 10.52
N THR A 44 -20.97 -10.39 10.33
CA THR A 44 -19.86 -11.31 10.59
C THR A 44 -18.88 -10.65 11.54
N ALA A 45 -18.39 -11.41 12.52
CA ALA A 45 -17.39 -10.93 13.47
C ALA A 45 -16.43 -12.04 13.85
N VAL A 46 -15.29 -11.64 14.41
CA VAL A 46 -14.24 -12.53 14.87
C VAL A 46 -13.91 -12.17 16.31
N ILE A 47 -13.80 -13.18 17.17
CA ILE A 47 -13.29 -13.03 18.54
C ILE A 47 -12.13 -14.00 18.74
N GLN A 48 -11.03 -13.47 19.27
CA GLN A 48 -9.90 -14.29 19.66
C GLN A 48 -10.21 -15.01 20.96
N GLU A 49 -9.79 -16.26 21.11
CA GLU A 49 -9.91 -16.99 22.38
C GLU A 49 -9.15 -16.30 23.52
N ASN A 50 -9.41 -16.72 24.76
CA ASN A 50 -8.77 -16.19 25.97
C ASN A 50 -9.01 -14.71 26.28
N LYS A 51 -9.84 -14.00 25.50
CA LYS A 51 -10.25 -12.63 25.83
C LYS A 51 -11.12 -12.61 27.10
N PRO A 52 -10.99 -11.56 27.93
CA PRO A 52 -11.77 -11.46 29.16
C PRO A 52 -13.27 -11.36 28.87
N VAL A 53 -14.08 -11.77 29.86
CA VAL A 53 -15.54 -11.58 29.85
C VAL A 53 -15.86 -10.09 29.69
N GLY A 54 -16.89 -9.78 28.90
CA GLY A 54 -17.34 -8.42 28.59
C GLY A 54 -16.65 -7.79 27.37
N THR A 55 -15.79 -8.53 26.67
CA THR A 55 -15.13 -8.08 25.44
C THR A 55 -16.18 -7.75 24.38
N SER A 56 -16.11 -6.54 23.82
CA SER A 56 -16.99 -6.10 22.74
C SER A 56 -16.63 -6.81 21.45
N ILE A 57 -17.61 -7.45 20.81
CA ILE A 57 -17.44 -8.21 19.57
C ILE A 57 -17.83 -7.35 18.37
N LEU A 58 -19.05 -6.81 18.39
CA LEU A 58 -19.56 -5.89 17.37
C LEU A 58 -20.68 -5.02 17.92
N GLN A 59 -21.00 -3.94 17.21
CA GLN A 59 -22.19 -3.13 17.48
C GLN A 59 -23.20 -3.29 16.36
N LEU A 60 -24.43 -3.64 16.73
CA LEU A 60 -25.55 -3.70 15.80
C LEU A 60 -26.01 -2.28 15.48
N VAL A 61 -26.22 -2.01 14.20
CA VAL A 61 -26.77 -0.75 13.73
C VAL A 61 -28.18 -1.00 13.23
N VAL A 62 -29.13 -0.31 13.85
CA VAL A 62 -30.56 -0.39 13.53
C VAL A 62 -31.11 1.00 13.29
N SER A 63 -31.94 1.11 12.27
CA SER A 63 -32.64 2.34 11.90
C SER A 63 -34.12 2.08 11.73
N ASP A 64 -34.95 3.06 12.04
CA ASP A 64 -36.38 3.04 11.80
C ASP A 64 -36.78 4.32 11.05
N LYS A 65 -37.76 4.21 10.15
CA LYS A 65 -38.27 5.36 9.40
C LYS A 65 -39.33 6.13 10.17
N ASP A 66 -39.89 5.53 11.21
CA ASP A 66 -40.86 6.18 12.07
C ASP A 66 -40.20 7.26 12.94
N SER A 67 -41.03 8.15 13.48
CA SER A 67 -40.57 9.21 14.36
C SER A 67 -39.93 8.66 15.64
N PHE A 68 -39.16 9.47 16.37
CA PHE A 68 -38.49 9.06 17.61
C PHE A 68 -39.46 8.53 18.71
N HIS A 69 -40.77 8.76 18.60
CA HIS A 69 -41.72 8.19 19.55
C HIS A 69 -42.14 6.75 19.21
N ASN A 70 -41.98 6.35 17.94
CA ASN A 70 -42.43 5.09 17.39
C ASN A 70 -41.24 4.16 17.04
N GLY A 71 -40.12 4.70 16.59
CA GLY A 71 -38.90 3.95 16.29
C GLY A 71 -37.98 3.74 17.52
N PRO A 72 -36.89 4.51 17.70
CA PRO A 72 -36.00 4.39 18.85
C PRO A 72 -36.66 4.79 20.18
N PRO A 73 -36.23 4.26 21.35
CA PRO A 73 -35.13 3.33 21.54
C PRO A 73 -35.50 1.89 21.22
N PHE A 74 -34.55 1.15 20.63
CA PHE A 74 -34.74 -0.25 20.30
C PHE A 74 -34.43 -1.15 21.50
N THR A 75 -35.19 -2.24 21.62
CA THR A 75 -34.90 -3.35 22.53
C THR A 75 -34.29 -4.51 21.74
N PHE A 76 -33.14 -5.00 22.18
CA PHE A 76 -32.41 -6.08 21.53
C PHE A 76 -32.48 -7.38 22.32
N THR A 77 -32.69 -8.51 21.62
CA THR A 77 -32.75 -9.84 22.24
C THR A 77 -32.11 -10.88 21.35
N ILE A 78 -31.32 -11.80 21.92
CA ILE A 78 -30.83 -12.98 21.19
C ILE A 78 -31.92 -14.05 21.25
N LEU A 79 -32.42 -14.50 20.10
CA LEU A 79 -33.48 -15.49 19.99
C LEU A 79 -32.97 -16.93 19.97
N THR A 80 -31.88 -17.20 19.23
CA THR A 80 -31.29 -18.54 19.06
C THR A 80 -29.77 -18.46 18.86
N GLY A 81 -29.07 -19.58 19.06
CA GLY A 81 -27.62 -19.70 18.88
C GLY A 81 -26.80 -19.29 20.11
N ASN A 82 -27.46 -19.04 21.24
CA ASN A 82 -26.86 -18.65 22.52
C ASN A 82 -27.44 -19.47 23.68
N GLU A 83 -27.61 -20.77 23.47
CA GLU A 83 -28.26 -21.69 24.41
C GLU A 83 -27.46 -21.82 25.72
N GLU A 84 -26.14 -21.69 25.67
CA GLU A 84 -25.21 -21.74 26.80
C GLU A 84 -24.93 -20.36 27.43
N GLU A 85 -25.68 -19.32 27.02
CA GLU A 85 -25.54 -17.94 27.51
C GLU A 85 -24.12 -17.36 27.36
N GLU A 86 -23.38 -17.78 26.33
CA GLU A 86 -21.99 -17.36 26.07
C GLU A 86 -21.85 -15.93 25.52
N PHE A 87 -22.96 -15.34 25.07
CA PHE A 87 -23.05 -13.97 24.56
C PHE A 87 -24.08 -13.15 25.34
N SER A 88 -23.81 -11.84 25.44
CA SER A 88 -24.75 -10.86 25.98
C SER A 88 -24.91 -9.68 25.04
N LEU A 89 -26.10 -9.09 24.98
CA LEU A 89 -26.39 -7.84 24.26
C LEU A 89 -26.66 -6.73 25.27
N ASP A 90 -25.99 -5.60 25.12
CA ASP A 90 -26.29 -4.41 25.92
C ASP A 90 -27.43 -3.58 25.31
N PRO A 91 -28.02 -2.62 26.06
CA PRO A 91 -29.12 -1.79 25.57
C PRO A 91 -28.76 -0.92 24.35
N HIS A 92 -27.48 -0.76 24.02
CA HIS A 92 -27.01 -0.01 22.86
C HIS A 92 -26.76 -0.91 21.63
N GLY A 93 -27.11 -2.19 21.73
CA GLY A 93 -26.93 -3.16 20.65
C GLY A 93 -25.50 -3.67 20.51
N VAL A 94 -24.64 -3.52 21.54
CA VAL A 94 -23.28 -4.07 21.51
C VAL A 94 -23.33 -5.52 21.97
N LEU A 95 -22.87 -6.42 21.10
CA LEU A 95 -22.69 -7.83 21.40
C LEU A 95 -21.36 -8.01 22.16
N ARG A 96 -21.41 -8.66 23.32
CA ARG A 96 -20.28 -8.88 24.21
C ARG A 96 -20.12 -10.35 24.58
N SER A 97 -18.90 -10.77 24.85
CA SER A 97 -18.63 -12.08 25.44
C SER A 97 -19.16 -12.16 26.87
N ALA A 98 -19.89 -13.22 27.20
CA ALA A 98 -20.27 -13.54 28.58
C ALA A 98 -19.31 -14.58 29.21
N VAL A 99 -18.51 -15.25 28.38
CA VAL A 99 -17.51 -16.24 28.78
C VAL A 99 -16.13 -15.94 28.18
N ILE A 100 -15.13 -16.71 28.60
CA ILE A 100 -13.82 -16.77 27.95
C ILE A 100 -13.88 -17.88 26.91
N PHE A 101 -13.92 -17.51 25.62
CA PHE A 101 -13.97 -18.49 24.53
C PHE A 101 -12.69 -19.31 24.44
N LYS A 102 -12.85 -20.55 23.96
CA LYS A 102 -11.78 -21.50 23.65
C LYS A 102 -12.02 -22.08 22.26
N HIS A 103 -11.06 -21.92 21.36
CA HIS A 103 -11.22 -22.34 19.96
C HIS A 103 -11.49 -23.86 19.84
N MET A 104 -10.93 -24.66 20.75
CA MET A 104 -11.13 -26.12 20.79
C MET A 104 -12.56 -26.55 21.16
N VAL A 105 -13.38 -25.67 21.75
CA VAL A 105 -14.74 -25.98 22.18
C VAL A 105 -15.72 -25.72 21.05
N ALA A 106 -15.65 -24.52 20.47
CA ALA A 106 -16.44 -24.12 19.30
C ALA A 106 -15.65 -23.10 18.48
N THR A 107 -15.66 -23.29 17.17
CA THR A 107 -14.96 -22.42 16.22
C THR A 107 -15.88 -21.35 15.62
N GLU A 108 -17.19 -21.52 15.75
CA GLU A 108 -18.18 -20.68 15.11
C GLU A 108 -19.55 -20.72 15.83
N TYR A 109 -20.22 -19.57 15.84
CA TYR A 109 -21.57 -19.38 16.36
C TYR A 109 -22.41 -18.61 15.35
N VAL A 110 -23.71 -18.93 15.29
CA VAL A 110 -24.67 -18.21 14.45
C VAL A 110 -25.84 -17.77 15.32
N LEU A 111 -25.86 -16.49 15.68
CA LEU A 111 -26.87 -15.90 16.54
C LEU A 111 -28.01 -15.32 15.71
N CYS A 112 -29.27 -15.58 16.09
CA CYS A 112 -30.41 -14.84 15.57
C CYS A 112 -30.75 -13.72 16.56
N VAL A 113 -30.61 -12.46 16.16
CA VAL A 113 -30.87 -11.31 17.02
C VAL A 113 -32.12 -10.57 16.54
N GLN A 114 -32.97 -10.21 17.49
CA GLN A 114 -34.16 -9.38 17.28
C GLN A 114 -33.92 -7.95 17.73
N ALA A 115 -34.40 -6.98 16.94
CA ALA A 115 -34.64 -5.62 17.38
C ALA A 115 -36.16 -5.36 17.42
N LYS A 116 -36.60 -4.62 18.43
CA LYS A 116 -37.98 -4.21 18.64
C LYS A 116 -38.04 -2.70 18.86
N ASP A 117 -38.97 -2.02 18.19
CA ASP A 117 -39.18 -0.58 18.34
C ASP A 117 -39.92 -0.21 19.65
N SER A 118 -40.10 1.08 19.89
CA SER A 118 -40.87 1.61 21.03
C SER A 118 -42.33 1.92 20.72
N GLY A 119 -42.79 1.68 19.49
CA GLY A 119 -44.11 2.07 18.99
C GLY A 119 -45.25 1.17 19.47
N LYS A 120 -46.48 1.48 19.04
CA LYS A 120 -47.69 0.72 19.40
C LYS A 120 -48.58 0.48 18.16
N PRO A 121 -48.81 -0.79 17.74
CA PRO A 121 -48.17 -2.01 18.23
C PRO A 121 -46.67 -1.99 17.93
N GLN A 122 -45.87 -2.65 18.78
CA GLN A 122 -44.43 -2.73 18.53
C GLN A 122 -44.14 -3.61 17.32
N GLN A 123 -43.29 -3.15 16.40
CA GLN A 123 -42.78 -3.94 15.30
C GLN A 123 -41.38 -4.50 15.60
N VAL A 124 -41.00 -5.53 14.85
CA VAL A 124 -39.76 -6.29 15.09
C VAL A 124 -39.06 -6.62 13.77
N SER A 125 -37.75 -6.79 13.85
CA SER A 125 -36.96 -7.39 12.78
C SER A 125 -35.88 -8.31 13.34
N HIS A 126 -35.33 -9.16 12.48
CA HIS A 126 -34.32 -10.14 12.83
C HIS A 126 -33.08 -10.00 11.95
N THR A 127 -31.91 -10.35 12.49
CA THR A 127 -30.64 -10.45 11.77
C THR A 127 -29.86 -11.68 12.23
N TYR A 128 -29.01 -12.22 11.36
CA TYR A 128 -28.06 -13.26 11.74
C TYR A 128 -26.67 -12.67 11.97
N VAL A 129 -26.04 -13.08 13.06
CA VAL A 129 -24.67 -12.71 13.42
C VAL A 129 -23.82 -13.97 13.46
N GLN A 130 -22.89 -14.09 12.52
CA GLN A 130 -21.91 -15.17 12.48
C GLN A 130 -20.63 -14.73 13.23
N VAL A 131 -20.35 -15.36 14.36
CA VAL A 131 -19.15 -15.08 15.17
C VAL A 131 -18.18 -16.24 15.02
N ARG A 132 -16.98 -15.97 14.50
CA ARG A 132 -15.89 -16.96 14.42
C ARG A 132 -14.95 -16.78 15.60
N VAL A 133 -14.66 -17.87 16.31
CA VAL A 133 -13.60 -17.89 17.31
C VAL A 133 -12.30 -18.20 16.57
N ILE A 134 -11.25 -17.42 16.84
CA ILE A 134 -9.90 -17.69 16.31
C ILE A 134 -8.93 -17.97 17.45
N GLU A 135 -7.92 -18.76 17.13
CA GLU A 135 -6.81 -19.03 18.04
C GLU A 135 -6.06 -17.76 18.40
N GLU A 136 -5.44 -17.77 19.57
CA GLU A 136 -4.62 -16.67 19.99
C GLU A 136 -3.25 -16.72 19.27
N SER A 137 -2.79 -15.57 18.77
CA SER A 137 -1.44 -15.44 18.20
C SER A 137 -0.39 -15.89 19.22
N ILE A 138 0.44 -16.86 18.84
CA ILE A 138 1.50 -17.46 19.66
C ILE A 138 2.87 -17.35 19.00
N HIS A 139 2.91 -17.16 17.68
CA HIS A 139 4.13 -16.94 16.93
C HIS A 139 4.29 -15.44 16.67
N LYS A 140 5.54 -14.98 16.69
CA LYS A 140 5.87 -13.61 16.31
C LYS A 140 6.10 -13.54 14.80
N PRO A 141 5.85 -12.38 14.17
CA PRO A 141 6.06 -12.23 12.74
C PRO A 141 7.53 -12.34 12.41
N THR A 142 7.81 -13.02 11.30
CA THR A 142 9.14 -13.09 10.72
C THR A 142 9.21 -12.11 9.56
N ALA A 143 10.15 -11.17 9.61
CA ALA A 143 10.33 -10.17 8.58
C ALA A 143 11.78 -10.07 8.13
N ILE A 144 11.97 -9.69 6.86
CA ILE A 144 13.27 -9.69 6.20
C ILE A 144 13.78 -8.23 6.11
N PRO A 145 15.01 -7.94 6.58
CA PRO A 145 15.63 -6.62 6.40
C PRO A 145 15.72 -6.24 4.92
N LEU A 146 15.53 -4.95 4.63
CA LEU A 146 15.46 -4.44 3.26
C LEU A 146 16.47 -3.31 3.04
N GLU A 147 17.36 -3.51 2.07
CA GLU A 147 18.24 -2.46 1.55
C GLU A 147 17.64 -1.86 0.28
N ILE A 148 17.51 -0.54 0.24
CA ILE A 148 16.98 0.20 -0.89
C ILE A 148 18.08 1.09 -1.44
N PHE A 149 18.33 1.01 -2.74
CA PHE A 149 19.28 1.86 -3.46
C PHE A 149 18.50 2.73 -4.43
N ILE A 150 18.55 4.04 -4.23
CA ILE A 150 17.91 5.05 -5.07
C ILE A 150 19.00 5.78 -5.83
N VAL A 151 18.86 5.77 -7.15
CA VAL A 151 19.62 6.62 -8.04
C VAL A 151 18.69 7.73 -8.51
N THR A 152 19.06 8.97 -8.26
CA THR A 152 18.30 10.15 -8.69
C THR A 152 19.17 11.06 -9.55
N MET A 153 18.54 11.84 -10.42
CA MET A 153 19.21 12.91 -11.16
C MET A 153 18.60 14.24 -10.72
N GLU A 154 19.40 15.30 -10.70
CA GLU A 154 19.01 16.62 -10.19
C GLU A 154 18.72 16.60 -8.68
N ASP A 155 18.32 17.73 -8.10
CA ASP A 155 18.07 17.87 -6.65
C ASP A 155 16.67 17.38 -6.22
N ASP A 156 15.89 16.79 -7.13
CA ASP A 156 14.50 16.43 -6.85
C ASP A 156 14.19 14.96 -7.18
N PHE A 157 14.14 14.14 -6.13
CA PHE A 157 13.50 12.84 -6.21
C PHE A 157 11.97 13.06 -6.27
N PRO A 158 11.27 12.66 -7.36
CA PRO A 158 9.86 13.01 -7.58
C PRO A 158 8.87 12.37 -6.59
N GLY A 159 9.34 11.46 -5.74
CA GLY A 159 8.48 10.65 -4.87
C GLY A 159 8.04 9.36 -5.55
N GLY A 160 7.66 8.36 -4.74
CA GLY A 160 7.13 7.12 -5.27
C GLY A 160 7.34 5.92 -4.35
N VAL A 161 6.87 4.75 -4.80
CA VAL A 161 7.09 3.48 -4.12
C VAL A 161 8.53 3.04 -4.35
N ILE A 162 9.31 2.90 -3.29
CA ILE A 162 10.75 2.58 -3.34
C ILE A 162 11.09 1.17 -2.87
N GLY A 163 10.09 0.41 -2.41
CA GLY A 163 10.28 -0.96 -1.97
C GLY A 163 9.07 -1.49 -1.22
N LYS A 164 9.13 -2.78 -0.85
CA LYS A 164 8.09 -3.45 -0.06
C LYS A 164 8.72 -4.34 1.00
N ILE A 165 8.29 -4.15 2.24
CA ILE A 165 8.69 -5.02 3.36
C ILE A 165 8.07 -6.39 3.17
N HIS A 166 8.89 -7.43 3.29
CA HIS A 166 8.45 -8.81 3.23
C HIS A 166 8.43 -9.40 4.64
N ALA A 167 7.23 -9.72 5.11
CA ALA A 167 6.98 -10.35 6.40
C ALA A 167 5.95 -11.46 6.25
N THR A 168 6.06 -12.47 7.12
CA THR A 168 5.21 -13.65 7.18
C THR A 168 4.97 -14.02 8.63
N ASP A 169 3.76 -14.47 8.94
CA ASP A 169 3.44 -15.08 10.22
C ASP A 169 3.13 -16.58 10.06
N GLN A 170 3.32 -17.36 11.12
CA GLN A 170 2.93 -18.77 11.16
C GLN A 170 1.46 -18.94 11.56
N ASP A 171 0.88 -17.94 12.25
CA ASP A 171 -0.49 -17.96 12.69
C ASP A 171 -1.44 -17.56 11.54
N VAL A 172 -2.37 -18.44 11.19
CA VAL A 172 -3.19 -18.36 9.96
C VAL A 172 -4.13 -17.16 9.94
N TYR A 173 -4.58 -16.73 11.12
CA TYR A 173 -5.57 -15.65 11.26
C TYR A 173 -4.94 -14.28 11.51
N ASP A 174 -3.61 -14.20 11.60
CA ASP A 174 -2.92 -12.97 11.92
C ASP A 174 -2.85 -12.04 10.71
N VAL A 175 -3.24 -10.79 10.94
CA VAL A 175 -3.17 -9.72 9.94
C VAL A 175 -2.01 -8.81 10.28
N LEU A 176 -0.99 -8.84 9.43
CA LEU A 176 0.22 -8.03 9.63
C LEU A 176 -0.04 -6.55 9.37
N THR A 177 0.40 -5.73 10.32
CA THR A 177 0.35 -4.28 10.28
C THR A 177 1.76 -3.70 10.32
N TYR A 178 2.00 -2.64 9.55
CA TYR A 178 3.33 -2.04 9.36
C TYR A 178 3.34 -0.61 9.89
N THR A 179 4.30 -0.29 10.75
CA THR A 179 4.39 1.04 11.37
C THR A 179 5.79 1.62 11.21
N LEU A 180 5.86 2.83 10.63
CA LEU A 180 7.08 3.64 10.61
C LEU A 180 7.19 4.45 11.91
N LYS A 181 8.20 4.13 12.72
CA LYS A 181 8.52 4.85 13.97
C LYS A 181 9.63 5.90 13.77
N SER A 182 10.16 6.07 12.56
CA SER A 182 11.19 7.07 12.27
C SER A 182 10.69 8.50 12.44
N GLU A 183 11.54 9.41 12.92
CA GLU A 183 11.31 10.86 12.96
C GLU A 183 11.22 11.47 11.54
N GLN A 184 11.67 10.73 10.52
CA GLN A 184 11.71 11.17 9.12
C GLN A 184 10.37 11.00 8.38
N LYS A 185 9.24 11.23 9.07
CA LYS A 185 7.88 11.10 8.48
C LYS A 185 7.59 12.09 7.36
N SER A 186 8.38 13.17 7.27
CA SER A 186 8.33 14.14 6.17
C SER A 186 8.95 13.60 4.88
N LEU A 187 9.81 12.57 4.95
CA LEU A 187 10.54 12.00 3.82
C LEU A 187 10.05 10.60 3.46
N PHE A 188 9.47 9.85 4.39
CA PHE A 188 9.06 8.46 4.16
C PHE A 188 7.69 8.15 4.77
N LYS A 189 6.93 7.30 4.08
CA LYS A 189 5.70 6.70 4.55
C LYS A 189 5.73 5.19 4.34
N VAL A 190 5.09 4.45 5.24
CA VAL A 190 4.88 3.01 5.09
C VAL A 190 3.38 2.76 5.10
N ASN A 191 2.88 2.03 4.11
CA ASN A 191 1.49 1.61 4.09
C ASN A 191 1.28 0.53 5.16
N ASN A 192 0.32 0.78 6.05
CA ASN A 192 0.02 -0.07 7.20
C ASN A 192 -0.46 -1.48 6.81
N HIS A 193 -1.02 -1.68 5.62
CA HIS A 193 -1.65 -2.95 5.25
C HIS A 193 -0.80 -3.81 4.31
N ASP A 194 -0.01 -3.20 3.42
CA ASP A 194 0.75 -3.93 2.40
C ASP A 194 2.28 -3.79 2.53
N GLY A 195 2.75 -3.01 3.50
CA GLY A 195 4.18 -2.85 3.78
C GLY A 195 4.97 -2.12 2.70
N LYS A 196 4.32 -1.47 1.72
CA LYS A 196 5.01 -0.64 0.73
C LYS A 196 5.62 0.59 1.39
N ILE A 197 6.86 0.87 1.04
CA ILE A 197 7.60 2.06 1.47
C ILE A 197 7.50 3.09 0.35
N ILE A 198 7.07 4.29 0.70
CA ILE A 198 6.90 5.42 -0.19
C ILE A 198 7.87 6.49 0.28
N ALA A 199 8.79 6.90 -0.60
CA ALA A 199 9.58 8.09 -0.39
C ALA A 199 8.82 9.32 -0.90
N LEU A 200 8.91 10.38 -0.12
CA LEU A 200 8.47 11.73 -0.44
C LEU A 200 9.67 12.48 -1.02
N GLY A 201 9.43 13.50 -1.85
CA GLY A 201 10.53 14.24 -2.49
C GLY A 201 11.45 14.96 -1.51
N GLY A 202 12.56 15.50 -2.03
CA GLY A 202 13.60 16.15 -1.21
C GLY A 202 14.52 15.18 -0.47
N LEU A 203 14.86 14.04 -1.11
CA LEU A 203 15.89 13.13 -0.59
C LEU A 203 17.29 13.62 -1.01
N ASP A 204 18.13 13.91 -0.02
CA ASP A 204 19.54 14.24 -0.24
C ASP A 204 20.39 12.99 -0.47
N ASN A 205 21.54 13.17 -1.12
CA ASN A 205 22.54 12.12 -1.27
C ASN A 205 23.04 11.64 0.12
N GLY A 206 22.91 10.34 0.40
CA GLY A 206 23.29 9.80 1.70
C GLY A 206 22.64 8.48 2.08
N LYS A 207 22.65 8.21 3.39
CA LYS A 207 22.10 6.98 3.99
C LYS A 207 21.03 7.34 5.00
N TYR A 208 19.84 6.77 4.84
CA TYR A 208 18.71 6.88 5.75
C TYR A 208 18.45 5.52 6.40
N ILE A 209 18.20 5.52 7.70
CA ILE A 209 17.86 4.31 8.46
C ILE A 209 16.43 4.49 8.94
N LEU A 210 15.53 3.65 8.44
CA LEU A 210 14.12 3.69 8.78
C LEU A 210 13.83 2.65 9.86
N ASN A 211 13.38 3.12 11.02
CA ASN A 211 12.90 2.25 12.08
C ASN A 211 11.45 1.85 11.78
N VAL A 212 11.26 0.66 11.21
CA VAL A 212 9.95 0.10 10.89
C VAL A 212 9.68 -1.10 11.78
N SER A 213 8.42 -1.30 12.18
CA SER A 213 8.00 -2.49 12.92
C SER A 213 6.82 -3.16 12.25
N VAL A 214 6.81 -4.49 12.27
CA VAL A 214 5.69 -5.34 11.86
C VAL A 214 5.01 -5.90 13.10
N SER A 215 3.69 -5.91 13.10
CA SER A 215 2.87 -6.36 14.22
C SER A 215 1.71 -7.21 13.73
N ASP A 216 1.47 -8.36 14.36
CA ASP A 216 0.26 -9.18 14.18
C ASP A 216 -0.92 -8.68 15.05
N GLY A 217 -0.65 -7.74 15.97
CA GLY A 217 -1.62 -7.18 16.92
C GLY A 217 -1.32 -7.57 18.38
N ARG A 218 -0.59 -8.67 18.59
CA ARG A 218 -0.05 -9.12 19.87
C ARG A 218 1.46 -8.92 19.95
N PHE A 219 2.22 -9.48 19.02
CA PHE A 219 3.67 -9.35 18.94
C PHE A 219 4.05 -8.25 17.97
N GLN A 220 5.20 -7.63 18.24
CA GLN A 220 5.76 -6.60 17.38
C GLN A 220 7.26 -6.83 17.22
N VAL A 221 7.71 -6.86 15.97
CA VAL A 221 9.10 -7.11 15.59
C VAL A 221 9.66 -5.91 14.81
N PRO A 222 10.78 -5.31 15.24
CA PRO A 222 11.45 -4.26 14.50
C PRO A 222 12.18 -4.82 13.28
N ILE A 223 12.32 -4.00 12.23
CA ILE A 223 12.97 -4.35 10.97
C ILE A 223 13.90 -3.22 10.57
N ASP A 224 15.11 -3.60 10.21
CA ASP A 224 16.09 -2.68 9.65
C ASP A 224 15.79 -2.45 8.17
N VAL A 225 15.40 -1.22 7.84
CA VAL A 225 15.26 -0.76 6.46
C VAL A 225 16.27 0.35 6.24
N VAL A 226 17.14 0.17 5.25
CA VAL A 226 18.22 1.11 4.95
C VAL A 226 18.05 1.64 3.53
N VAL A 227 17.97 2.96 3.39
CA VAL A 227 17.85 3.63 2.09
C VAL A 227 19.16 4.35 1.78
N HIS A 228 19.76 4.00 0.65
CA HIS A 228 20.93 4.64 0.07
C HIS A 228 20.47 5.51 -1.10
N VAL A 229 20.78 6.80 -1.05
CA VAL A 229 20.45 7.74 -2.12
C VAL A 229 21.75 8.20 -2.76
N GLU A 230 21.85 8.00 -4.07
CA GLU A 230 22.98 8.37 -4.91
C GLU A 230 22.51 9.35 -5.98
N GLN A 231 23.08 10.55 -5.97
CA GLN A 231 22.77 11.59 -6.96
C GLN A 231 23.72 11.50 -8.15
N LEU A 232 23.15 11.45 -9.36
CA LEU A 232 23.89 11.37 -10.61
C LEU A 232 24.43 12.74 -11.04
N LEU A 233 25.67 12.75 -11.53
CA LEU A 233 26.26 13.90 -12.22
C LEU A 233 26.03 13.80 -13.72
N GLN A 234 25.77 14.92 -14.40
CA GLN A 234 25.55 14.95 -15.85
C GLN A 234 26.72 14.34 -16.64
N GLU A 235 27.95 14.51 -16.15
CA GLU A 235 29.16 13.91 -16.73
C GLU A 235 29.17 12.37 -16.72
N MET A 236 28.44 11.74 -15.79
CA MET A 236 28.30 10.27 -15.74
C MET A 236 27.61 9.75 -17.01
N LEU A 237 26.61 10.48 -17.52
CA LEU A 237 25.86 10.10 -18.72
C LEU A 237 26.71 10.21 -19.99
N GLN A 238 27.60 11.20 -20.04
CA GLN A 238 28.52 11.39 -21.16
C GLN A 238 29.60 10.30 -21.23
N ASN A 239 29.92 9.67 -20.10
CA ASN A 239 30.97 8.65 -19.99
C ASN A 239 30.41 7.28 -19.59
N THR A 240 29.12 7.04 -19.81
CA THR A 240 28.48 5.77 -19.48
C THR A 240 28.82 4.67 -20.50
N VAL A 241 28.85 3.42 -20.02
CA VAL A 241 28.87 2.22 -20.86
C VAL A 241 27.60 1.41 -20.61
N THR A 242 27.03 0.84 -21.66
CA THR A 242 25.92 -0.12 -21.55
C THR A 242 26.47 -1.55 -21.53
N ILE A 243 26.07 -2.35 -20.54
CA ILE A 243 26.19 -3.81 -20.59
C ILE A 243 24.79 -4.38 -20.82
N ARG A 244 24.66 -5.23 -21.84
CA ARG A 244 23.41 -5.92 -22.17
C ARG A 244 23.49 -7.37 -21.73
N PHE A 245 22.54 -7.79 -20.91
CA PHE A 245 22.38 -9.16 -20.46
C PHE A 245 21.34 -9.89 -21.29
N ASP A 246 21.48 -11.21 -21.35
CA ASP A 246 20.54 -12.09 -22.04
C ASP A 246 19.71 -12.89 -21.02
N SER A 247 18.40 -12.94 -21.26
CA SER A 247 17.46 -13.81 -20.54
C SER A 247 17.44 -13.62 -19.01
N VAL A 248 17.37 -12.36 -18.56
CA VAL A 248 17.27 -12.01 -17.14
C VAL A 248 16.22 -10.92 -16.92
N SER A 249 15.37 -11.09 -15.90
CA SER A 249 14.44 -10.05 -15.46
C SER A 249 15.18 -8.99 -14.62
N PRO A 250 14.71 -7.74 -14.56
CA PRO A 250 15.28 -6.74 -13.65
C PRO A 250 15.31 -7.20 -12.19
N GLU A 251 14.26 -7.87 -11.72
CA GLU A 251 14.13 -8.35 -10.34
C GLU A 251 15.13 -9.47 -10.04
N ASP A 252 15.31 -10.43 -10.95
CA ASP A 252 16.32 -11.48 -10.81
C ASP A 252 17.73 -10.89 -10.85
N PHE A 253 17.97 -9.92 -11.73
CA PHE A 253 19.25 -9.21 -11.76
C PHE A 253 19.53 -8.55 -10.39
N VAL A 254 18.58 -7.77 -9.86
CA VAL A 254 18.73 -7.06 -8.57
C VAL A 254 18.88 -8.04 -7.40
N GLY A 255 18.05 -9.08 -7.34
CA GLY A 255 18.00 -10.02 -6.22
C GLY A 255 19.10 -11.07 -6.20
N LEU A 256 19.48 -11.59 -7.37
CA LEU A 256 20.36 -12.76 -7.48
C LEU A 256 21.77 -12.39 -7.98
N HIS A 257 21.89 -11.42 -8.88
CA HIS A 257 23.14 -11.17 -9.61
C HIS A 257 23.84 -9.86 -9.24
N MET A 258 23.12 -8.81 -8.85
CA MET A 258 23.64 -7.43 -8.79
C MET A 258 24.83 -7.28 -7.85
N HIS A 259 24.78 -7.86 -6.64
CA HIS A 259 25.90 -7.79 -5.69
C HIS A 259 27.16 -8.48 -6.23
N GLY A 260 27.02 -9.71 -6.72
CA GLY A 260 28.13 -10.48 -7.31
C GLY A 260 28.69 -9.80 -8.57
N PHE A 261 27.80 -9.30 -9.42
CA PHE A 261 28.16 -8.64 -10.66
C PHE A 261 28.86 -7.31 -10.41
N ARG A 262 28.35 -6.46 -9.51
CA ARG A 262 28.99 -5.20 -9.11
C ARG A 262 30.40 -5.44 -8.58
N ARG A 263 30.61 -6.50 -7.78
CA ARG A 263 31.94 -6.87 -7.29
C ARG A 263 32.89 -7.27 -8.42
N THR A 264 32.46 -8.13 -9.34
CA THR A 264 33.28 -8.56 -10.48
C THR A 264 33.56 -7.41 -11.44
N LEU A 265 32.55 -6.59 -11.71
CA LEU A 265 32.67 -5.38 -12.53
C LEU A 265 33.69 -4.42 -11.94
N ARG A 266 33.61 -4.14 -10.64
CA ARG A 266 34.56 -3.29 -9.92
C ARG A 266 35.99 -3.79 -10.09
N ASN A 267 36.24 -5.10 -9.93
CA ASN A 267 37.56 -5.68 -10.12
C ASN A 267 38.06 -5.57 -11.57
N ALA A 268 37.16 -5.57 -12.54
CA ALA A 268 37.50 -5.46 -13.94
C ALA A 268 37.84 -4.02 -14.36
N VAL A 269 37.08 -3.03 -13.90
CA VAL A 269 37.13 -1.67 -14.46
C VAL A 269 37.92 -0.67 -13.63
N LEU A 270 37.99 -0.82 -12.31
CA LEU A 270 38.73 0.13 -11.47
C LEU A 270 40.24 -0.02 -11.71
N SER A 271 40.96 1.10 -11.82
CA SER A 271 42.43 1.08 -11.90
C SER A 271 43.05 1.32 -10.52
N GLN A 272 42.40 2.17 -9.72
CA GLN A 272 42.78 2.48 -8.35
C GLN A 272 41.70 1.99 -7.38
N LYS A 273 42.11 1.63 -6.16
CA LYS A 273 41.17 1.18 -5.12
C LYS A 273 40.17 2.26 -4.69
N GLN A 274 40.52 3.53 -4.88
CA GLN A 274 39.74 4.71 -4.52
C GLN A 274 38.77 5.17 -5.62
N ASP A 275 38.89 4.63 -6.85
CA ASP A 275 37.95 4.92 -7.92
C ASP A 275 36.54 4.42 -7.56
N SER A 276 35.51 5.08 -8.05
CA SER A 276 34.11 4.77 -7.72
C SER A 276 33.34 4.26 -8.93
N LEU A 277 32.62 3.15 -8.73
CA LEU A 277 31.75 2.53 -9.73
C LEU A 277 30.30 2.92 -9.43
N HIS A 278 29.66 3.56 -10.39
CA HIS A 278 28.29 4.05 -10.32
C HIS A 278 27.42 3.25 -11.29
N ILE A 279 26.39 2.57 -10.76
CA ILE A 279 25.35 1.93 -11.60
C ILE A 279 24.22 2.94 -11.73
N ILE A 280 24.00 3.42 -12.95
CA ILE A 280 23.13 4.56 -13.24
C ILE A 280 21.67 4.10 -13.36
N SER A 281 21.44 3.06 -14.15
CA SER A 281 20.09 2.53 -14.39
C SER A 281 20.15 1.11 -14.91
N ILE A 282 19.09 0.34 -14.66
CA ILE A 282 18.78 -0.91 -15.36
C ILE A 282 17.43 -0.78 -16.05
N GLN A 283 17.28 -1.31 -17.26
CA GLN A 283 16.02 -1.20 -18.01
C GLN A 283 15.84 -2.38 -18.99
N PRO A 284 14.67 -3.05 -19.00
CA PRO A 284 14.34 -4.02 -20.02
C PRO A 284 14.41 -3.43 -21.43
N VAL A 285 14.93 -4.20 -22.37
CA VAL A 285 14.95 -3.84 -23.78
C VAL A 285 13.62 -4.25 -24.41
N ALA A 286 12.83 -3.26 -24.83
CA ALA A 286 11.50 -3.46 -25.38
C ALA A 286 11.48 -4.49 -26.52
N GLY A 287 10.52 -5.43 -26.49
CA GLY A 287 10.38 -6.47 -27.50
C GLY A 287 11.42 -7.61 -27.40
N SER A 288 12.16 -7.71 -26.30
CA SER A 288 13.15 -8.77 -26.08
C SER A 288 13.18 -9.22 -24.61
N ASN A 289 13.91 -10.30 -24.33
CA ASN A 289 14.20 -10.78 -22.98
C ASN A 289 15.56 -10.28 -22.46
N GLN A 290 16.02 -9.13 -22.99
CA GLN A 290 17.33 -8.56 -22.65
C GLN A 290 17.18 -7.43 -21.63
N LEU A 291 18.22 -7.25 -20.82
CA LEU A 291 18.30 -6.20 -19.81
C LEU A 291 19.53 -5.34 -20.08
N ASP A 292 19.34 -4.02 -20.18
CA ASP A 292 20.45 -3.07 -20.28
C ASP A 292 20.78 -2.52 -18.89
N MET A 293 22.07 -2.46 -18.56
CA MET A 293 22.59 -1.75 -17.39
C MET A 293 23.57 -0.67 -17.83
N LEU A 294 23.34 0.55 -17.37
CA LEU A 294 24.22 1.70 -17.55
C LEU A 294 25.13 1.86 -16.34
N PHE A 295 26.42 2.07 -16.58
CA PHE A 295 27.36 2.38 -15.51
C PHE A 295 28.44 3.36 -15.97
N ALA A 296 29.01 4.10 -15.01
CA ALA A 296 30.16 4.96 -15.19
C ALA A 296 31.18 4.71 -14.07
N VAL A 297 32.43 5.11 -14.33
CA VAL A 297 33.52 4.97 -13.34
C VAL A 297 34.17 6.33 -13.14
N GLN A 298 34.07 6.85 -11.93
CA GLN A 298 34.68 8.10 -11.50
C GLN A 298 36.09 7.84 -10.99
N MET A 299 37.05 8.65 -11.44
CA MET A 299 38.42 8.59 -10.97
C MET A 299 38.56 9.33 -9.64
N HIS A 300 39.42 8.83 -8.74
CA HIS A 300 39.63 9.46 -7.43
C HIS A 300 40.18 10.90 -7.51
N ASN A 301 40.84 11.26 -8.62
CA ASN A 301 41.38 12.60 -8.88
C ASN A 301 40.37 13.52 -9.59
N GLY A 302 39.13 13.08 -9.77
CA GLY A 302 38.08 13.78 -10.50
C GLY A 302 37.94 13.32 -11.95
N GLY A 303 36.77 13.58 -12.53
CA GLY A 303 36.41 13.15 -13.87
C GLY A 303 36.09 11.66 -13.99
N PHE A 304 35.89 11.21 -15.23
CA PHE A 304 35.39 9.87 -15.55
C PHE A 304 36.25 9.16 -16.58
N TYR A 305 36.37 7.84 -16.43
CA TYR A 305 37.00 7.01 -17.46
C TYR A 305 36.19 7.05 -18.75
N LYS A 306 36.88 7.16 -19.89
CA LYS A 306 36.24 7.18 -21.20
C LYS A 306 35.62 5.82 -21.55
N PRO A 307 34.45 5.79 -22.23
CA PRO A 307 33.78 4.55 -22.60
C PRO A 307 34.68 3.55 -23.35
N ALA A 308 35.46 4.02 -24.35
CA ALA A 308 36.38 3.17 -25.10
C ALA A 308 37.38 2.41 -24.21
N TYR A 309 37.91 3.07 -23.17
CA TYR A 309 38.84 2.45 -22.22
C TYR A 309 38.15 1.40 -21.34
N LEU A 310 36.94 1.71 -20.86
CA LEU A 310 36.15 0.78 -20.06
C LEU A 310 35.74 -0.45 -20.88
N ILE A 311 35.33 -0.28 -22.14
CA ILE A 311 34.98 -1.38 -23.04
C ILE A 311 36.17 -2.31 -23.28
N GLN A 312 37.37 -1.75 -23.47
CA GLN A 312 38.59 -2.55 -23.59
C GLN A 312 38.85 -3.38 -22.33
N LYS A 313 38.71 -2.79 -21.13
CA LYS A 313 38.84 -3.53 -19.86
C LYS A 313 37.79 -4.64 -19.73
N LEU A 314 36.53 -4.36 -20.08
CA LEU A 314 35.45 -5.34 -20.06
C LEU A 314 35.69 -6.49 -21.03
N ALA A 315 36.25 -6.22 -22.22
CA ALA A 315 36.61 -7.26 -23.17
C ALA A 315 37.65 -8.23 -22.59
N ASN A 316 38.66 -7.71 -21.89
CA ASN A 316 39.68 -8.52 -21.21
C ASN A 316 39.11 -9.32 -20.02
N ALA A 317 38.10 -8.78 -19.34
CA ALA A 317 37.46 -9.39 -18.19
C ALA A 317 36.21 -10.24 -18.52
N ARG A 318 35.83 -10.37 -19.80
CA ARG A 318 34.55 -10.93 -20.25
C ARG A 318 34.24 -12.30 -19.63
N ARG A 319 35.20 -13.23 -19.64
CA ARG A 319 35.02 -14.57 -19.06
C ARG A 319 34.67 -14.53 -17.56
N HIS A 320 35.30 -13.64 -16.80
CA HIS A 320 35.02 -13.51 -15.37
C HIS A 320 33.63 -12.92 -15.11
N LEU A 321 33.20 -11.97 -15.93
CA LEU A 321 31.87 -11.37 -15.84
C LEU A 321 30.77 -12.37 -16.23
N GLU A 322 31.00 -13.16 -17.29
CA GLU A 322 30.06 -14.19 -17.76
C GLU A 322 29.87 -15.35 -16.79
N ASN A 323 30.80 -15.57 -15.85
CA ASN A 323 30.61 -16.52 -14.74
C ASN A 323 29.49 -16.09 -13.78
N VAL A 324 29.14 -14.80 -13.76
CA VAL A 324 28.06 -14.28 -12.89
C VAL A 324 26.73 -14.23 -13.66
N ILE A 325 26.77 -13.71 -14.89
CA ILE A 325 25.59 -13.54 -15.73
C ILE A 325 25.99 -13.42 -17.20
N ARG A 326 25.17 -13.97 -18.10
CA ARG A 326 25.44 -13.97 -19.54
C ARG A 326 25.35 -12.55 -20.11
N ILE A 327 26.46 -12.09 -20.70
CA ILE A 327 26.54 -10.80 -21.39
C ILE A 327 26.33 -11.02 -22.89
N SER A 328 25.30 -10.39 -23.44
CA SER A 328 25.05 -10.35 -24.88
C SER A 328 25.99 -9.36 -25.56
N ALA A 329 26.07 -8.13 -25.06
CA ALA A 329 26.86 -7.07 -25.67
C ALA A 329 27.38 -6.06 -24.64
N VAL A 330 28.47 -5.38 -24.99
CA VAL A 330 28.97 -4.18 -24.29
C VAL A 330 29.02 -3.07 -25.33
N LEU A 331 28.29 -1.98 -25.07
CA LEU A 331 28.00 -0.96 -26.07
C LEU A 331 28.34 0.43 -25.53
N GLU A 332 29.01 1.25 -26.37
CA GLU A 332 29.08 2.70 -26.19
C GLU A 332 27.86 3.36 -26.84
N LYS A 333 27.61 3.04 -28.11
CA LYS A 333 26.47 3.49 -28.91
C LYS A 333 25.74 2.28 -29.48
N ASN A 334 24.42 2.37 -29.63
CA ASN A 334 23.56 1.34 -30.18
C ASN A 334 22.75 1.89 -31.37
N CYS A 335 23.33 1.80 -32.56
CA CYS A 335 22.69 2.21 -33.82
C CYS A 335 21.98 1.07 -34.56
N SER A 336 21.76 -0.08 -33.90
CA SER A 336 21.36 -1.35 -34.53
C SER A 336 19.97 -1.34 -35.22
N GLY A 337 19.24 -0.22 -35.21
CA GLY A 337 17.90 -0.09 -35.79
C GLY A 337 17.71 1.11 -36.70
N LEU A 338 18.78 1.85 -37.05
CA LEU A 338 18.71 3.02 -37.93
C LEU A 338 19.68 2.82 -39.11
N ASP A 339 19.14 2.73 -40.32
CA ASP A 339 19.96 2.70 -41.55
C ASP A 339 20.25 4.14 -41.98
N CYS A 340 21.50 4.57 -41.77
CA CYS A 340 21.94 5.93 -42.10
C CYS A 340 22.57 6.06 -43.49
N GLN A 341 22.61 5.01 -44.31
CA GLN A 341 23.27 5.06 -45.64
C GLN A 341 24.70 5.65 -45.55
N GLU A 342 24.96 6.81 -46.17
CA GLU A 342 26.26 7.51 -46.15
C GLU A 342 26.44 8.47 -44.95
N GLN A 343 25.42 8.62 -44.10
CA GLN A 343 25.45 9.51 -42.93
C GLN A 343 26.03 8.82 -41.69
N HIS A 344 26.54 9.62 -40.74
CA HIS A 344 27.02 9.09 -39.46
C HIS A 344 25.87 8.94 -38.46
N CYS A 345 25.74 7.76 -37.87
CA CYS A 345 24.78 7.56 -36.78
C CYS A 345 25.30 8.17 -35.47
N GLU A 346 24.56 9.14 -34.94
CA GLU A 346 24.76 9.68 -33.62
C GLU A 346 23.68 9.18 -32.66
N GLN A 347 24.11 8.64 -31.52
CA GLN A 347 23.21 8.31 -30.42
C GLN A 347 23.51 9.25 -29.24
N SER A 348 22.45 9.83 -28.68
CA SER A 348 22.46 10.49 -27.38
C SER A 348 21.63 9.70 -26.36
N LEU A 349 22.04 9.77 -25.10
CA LEU A 349 21.31 9.21 -23.98
C LEU A 349 20.65 10.36 -23.23
N SER A 350 19.36 10.22 -22.93
CA SER A 350 18.65 11.12 -22.02
C SER A 350 18.06 10.32 -20.87
N ILE A 351 17.97 10.94 -19.71
CA ILE A 351 17.31 10.39 -18.52
C ILE A 351 16.03 11.19 -18.27
N ASP A 352 14.98 10.52 -17.83
CA ASP A 352 13.78 11.13 -17.28
C ASP A 352 13.84 11.01 -15.75
N SER A 353 14.18 12.12 -15.09
CA SER A 353 14.31 12.22 -13.63
C SER A 353 12.97 12.08 -12.90
N HIS A 354 11.84 12.34 -13.58
CA HIS A 354 10.51 12.24 -12.99
C HIS A 354 9.87 10.84 -13.16
N SER A 355 10.46 9.99 -14.00
CA SER A 355 9.99 8.63 -14.27
C SER A 355 10.97 7.61 -13.71
N LEU A 356 10.75 7.21 -12.46
CA LEU A 356 11.57 6.21 -11.78
C LEU A 356 11.00 4.80 -11.93
N MET A 357 11.90 3.83 -12.04
CA MET A 357 11.60 2.40 -12.06
C MET A 357 12.07 1.77 -10.76
N THR A 358 11.18 1.04 -10.09
CA THR A 358 11.47 0.34 -8.83
C THR A 358 11.46 -1.16 -9.07
N TYR A 359 12.62 -1.78 -8.93
CA TYR A 359 12.80 -3.23 -8.97
C TYR A 359 13.06 -3.73 -7.56
N SER A 360 12.07 -4.40 -6.95
CA SER A 360 12.11 -4.79 -5.54
C SER A 360 12.03 -6.30 -5.38
N THR A 361 12.89 -6.83 -4.53
CA THR A 361 12.85 -8.21 -4.03
C THR A 361 12.58 -8.19 -2.52
N ALA A 362 12.65 -9.36 -1.87
CA ALA A 362 12.46 -9.45 -0.43
C ALA A 362 13.58 -8.79 0.40
N ARG A 363 14.78 -8.62 -0.15
CA ARG A 363 15.97 -8.12 0.58
C ARG A 363 16.54 -6.84 0.00
N ILE A 364 16.38 -6.62 -1.30
CA ILE A 364 16.99 -5.50 -2.01
C ILE A 364 15.93 -4.85 -2.90
N SER A 365 15.89 -3.52 -2.90
CA SER A 365 15.22 -2.75 -3.93
C SER A 365 16.18 -1.79 -4.61
N PHE A 366 16.07 -1.68 -5.93
CA PHE A 366 16.82 -0.76 -6.76
C PHE A 366 15.84 0.17 -7.48
N VAL A 367 15.94 1.45 -7.20
CA VAL A 367 15.14 2.53 -7.78
C VAL A 367 16.07 3.35 -8.65
N CYS A 368 15.76 3.47 -9.94
CA CYS A 368 16.61 4.18 -10.89
C CYS A 368 15.77 4.91 -11.93
N PRO A 369 16.31 5.98 -12.54
CA PRO A 369 15.56 6.78 -13.47
C PRO A 369 15.51 6.12 -14.84
N ARG A 370 14.40 6.29 -15.56
CA ARG A 370 14.24 5.74 -16.89
C ARG A 370 15.17 6.44 -17.87
N PHE A 371 15.76 5.68 -18.79
CA PHE A 371 16.60 6.26 -19.83
C PHE A 371 16.07 5.97 -21.22
N TYR A 372 16.37 6.90 -22.13
CA TYR A 372 15.98 6.88 -23.52
C TYR A 372 17.21 7.03 -24.39
N ARG A 373 17.19 6.35 -25.53
CA ARG A 373 18.21 6.48 -26.56
C ARG A 373 17.61 7.20 -27.74
N ASN A 374 18.15 8.37 -28.04
CA ASN A 374 17.79 9.14 -29.21
C ASN A 374 18.86 8.91 -30.26
N VAL A 375 18.48 8.23 -31.35
CA VAL A 375 19.37 7.92 -32.47
C VAL A 375 18.98 8.81 -33.63
N ARG A 376 19.95 9.50 -34.23
CA ARG A 376 19.77 10.34 -35.42
C ARG A 376 20.90 10.10 -36.41
N CYS A 377 20.60 10.17 -37.70
CA CYS A 377 21.64 10.24 -38.72
C CYS A 377 22.06 11.70 -38.89
N MET A 378 23.37 11.95 -38.92
CA MET A 378 23.95 13.27 -39.19
C MET A 378 24.76 13.24 -40.47
N CYS A 379 24.60 14.29 -41.27
CA CYS A 379 25.32 14.50 -42.53
C CYS A 379 26.80 14.81 -42.33
#